data_AF-A0A8H7QMT0-F1
#
_entry.id   AF-A0A8H7QMT0-F1
#
_cell.length_a   1.000
_cell.length_b   1.000
_cell.length_c   1.000
_cell.angle_alpha   90.00
_cell.angle_beta   90.00
_cell.angle_gamma   90.00
#
_symmetry.space_group_name_H-M   'P 1'
#
loop_
_entity.id
_entity.type
_entity.pdbx_description
1 polymer ?
#
loop_
_entity_poly.entity_id
_entity_poly.type
_entity_poly.pdbx_seq_one_letter_code
_entity_poly.pdbx_strand_id
1 'polypeptide(L)'
;MLLRIRSKEGMNRVQVEAGETFGTLALKVAELLKVADPSTMAMGKDPNPATAAALSQLADKTIDSAGLKHGDIIYVTYSKPEEEQVKPNSNENAPISVKQDAVDDFLEKQRGLIDRKKDPKFCRHGANAMCDYCMPLEPYDANYLEENKIKHMSFHAYLRQLNAAQRSKNSAASSNNVPPLEEQQFKVKVPCTGGHAPWPEGICTKCQPSAITLQRQTYRMVDHIEFSSASLIESFLNFWRSTGSQRFGYLYGRYEPYLDVPLGIKAVVEAIYEPPQEDHFDGIKLTLPWEEEAKVNQAAEACGLVQVGMVFSDLIDDGTGSGSVVAKRHVNSYFLSSLECLFAAEMQRRHPNVTKQSVTGKFSSKFVTCVISGDTEGNIDVKAYQVSDTLTALETAEIVEPSRKPSVMRVKDSIPHERYVPEVFYKFKNEYNVVVKQSAKPTFPVEYLLVNVTNGFPHNPSPLFNPSSTFPIENRGGLVHQDIASLIKCLNGAKEPTDLKKALDDFHVLCFIQSLDIFTADEFKQFCQIVTSREGDISQINNLNGWNTLQMVIKETEGNARANSKTAAGSSSALAPANVSCRHCTFTNAAGAENCEMCGLPLSG
;
A
#
# COMPACT_ATOMS: atom_id res chain seq x y z
N MET A 1 -13.24 3.52 -70.08
CA MET A 1 -13.75 4.69 -69.32
C MET A 1 -13.17 4.71 -67.90
N LEU A 2 -13.24 5.85 -67.22
CA LEU A 2 -12.65 6.00 -65.88
C LEU A 2 -13.75 6.37 -64.88
N LEU A 3 -13.90 5.57 -63.83
CA LEU A 3 -14.89 5.76 -62.78
C LEU A 3 -14.19 6.18 -61.48
N ARG A 4 -14.86 7.02 -60.69
CA ARG A 4 -14.37 7.46 -59.38
C ARG A 4 -15.08 6.65 -58.30
N ILE A 5 -14.32 6.06 -57.40
CA ILE A 5 -14.85 5.16 -56.38
C ILE A 5 -14.60 5.80 -55.03
N ARG A 6 -15.68 6.06 -54.29
CA ARG A 6 -15.61 6.67 -52.96
C ARG A 6 -15.87 5.59 -51.91
N SER A 7 -14.86 5.31 -51.10
CA SER A 7 -14.92 4.40 -49.95
C SER A 7 -14.59 5.15 -48.65
N LYS A 8 -14.60 4.45 -47.52
CA LYS A 8 -14.15 4.99 -46.22
C LYS A 8 -12.68 5.44 -46.24
N GLU A 9 -11.86 4.89 -47.12
CA GLU A 9 -10.42 5.16 -47.20
C GLU A 9 -10.08 6.31 -48.17
N GLY A 10 -11.06 6.81 -48.93
CA GLY A 10 -10.88 7.96 -49.83
C GLY A 10 -11.52 7.79 -51.20
N MET A 11 -11.09 8.59 -52.16
CA MET A 11 -11.58 8.56 -53.54
C MET A 11 -10.49 8.02 -54.48
N ASN A 12 -10.74 6.84 -55.05
CA ASN A 12 -9.84 6.16 -55.98
C ASN A 12 -10.40 6.21 -57.40
N ARG A 13 -9.53 6.12 -58.41
CA ARG A 13 -9.90 6.13 -59.83
C ARG A 13 -9.64 4.76 -60.42
N VAL A 14 -10.65 4.16 -61.04
CA VAL A 14 -10.56 2.83 -61.64
C VAL A 14 -10.89 2.90 -63.12
N GLN A 15 -10.02 2.30 -63.93
CA GLN A 15 -10.23 2.19 -65.37
C GLN A 15 -11.01 0.90 -65.67
N VAL A 16 -12.13 1.07 -66.38
CA VAL A 16 -13.03 -0.02 -66.76
C VAL A 16 -13.43 0.08 -68.22
N GLU A 17 -13.76 -1.03 -68.86
CA GLU A 17 -14.30 -1.07 -70.22
C GLU A 17 -15.83 -1.17 -70.18
N ALA A 18 -16.53 -0.68 -71.21
CA ALA A 18 -17.99 -0.58 -71.21
C ALA A 18 -18.70 -1.95 -71.12
N GLY A 19 -18.05 -3.02 -71.59
CA GLY A 19 -18.54 -4.40 -71.53
C GLY A 19 -18.20 -5.16 -70.24
N GLU A 20 -17.45 -4.58 -69.29
CA GLU A 20 -17.12 -5.24 -68.03
C GLU A 20 -18.34 -5.37 -67.11
N THR A 21 -18.38 -6.41 -66.28
CA THR A 21 -19.45 -6.61 -65.29
C THR A 21 -19.09 -5.99 -63.94
N PHE A 22 -20.10 -5.72 -63.10
CA PHE A 22 -19.87 -5.24 -61.75
C PHE A 22 -19.10 -6.25 -60.88
N GLY A 23 -19.14 -7.55 -61.19
CA GLY A 23 -18.29 -8.56 -60.55
C GLY A 23 -16.81 -8.32 -60.81
N THR A 24 -16.41 -8.09 -62.07
CA THR A 24 -15.02 -7.75 -62.42
C THR A 24 -14.58 -6.39 -61.86
N LEU A 25 -15.48 -5.41 -61.80
CA LEU A 25 -15.19 -4.13 -61.15
C LEU A 25 -14.91 -4.32 -59.65
N ALA A 26 -15.70 -5.14 -58.95
CA ALA A 26 -15.51 -5.38 -57.52
C ALA A 26 -14.18 -6.05 -57.17
N LEU A 27 -13.69 -6.96 -58.02
CA LEU A 27 -12.36 -7.55 -57.85
C LEU A 27 -11.25 -6.49 -57.95
N LYS A 28 -11.31 -5.62 -58.97
CA LYS A 28 -10.34 -4.50 -59.11
C LYS A 28 -10.39 -3.54 -57.92
N VAL A 29 -11.58 -3.32 -57.36
CA VAL A 29 -11.75 -2.45 -56.19
C VAL A 29 -11.28 -3.12 -54.90
N ALA A 30 -11.52 -4.42 -54.73
CA ALA A 30 -11.03 -5.19 -53.60
C ALA A 30 -9.49 -5.22 -53.57
N GLU A 31 -8.85 -5.38 -54.73
CA GLU A 31 -7.40 -5.30 -54.86
C GLU A 31 -6.85 -3.90 -54.50
N LEU A 32 -7.50 -2.84 -54.99
CA LEU A 32 -7.12 -1.46 -54.67
C LEU A 32 -7.31 -1.08 -53.20
N LEU A 33 -8.34 -1.62 -52.54
CA LEU A 33 -8.69 -1.32 -51.14
C LEU A 33 -8.18 -2.38 -50.14
N LYS A 34 -7.40 -3.36 -50.62
CA LYS A 34 -6.87 -4.49 -49.82
C LYS A 34 -7.95 -5.18 -48.96
N VAL A 35 -9.11 -5.47 -49.55
CA VAL A 35 -10.22 -6.13 -48.86
C VAL A 35 -10.12 -7.65 -49.09
N ALA A 36 -10.12 -8.43 -48.01
CA ALA A 36 -9.93 -9.89 -48.07
C ALA A 36 -11.05 -10.63 -48.79
N ASP A 37 -12.32 -10.21 -48.64
CA ASP A 37 -13.49 -10.85 -49.26
C ASP A 37 -14.33 -9.86 -50.10
N PRO A 38 -14.30 -9.97 -51.45
CA PRO A 38 -15.06 -9.11 -52.36
C PRO A 38 -16.58 -9.23 -52.23
N SER A 39 -17.08 -10.35 -51.69
CA SER A 39 -18.52 -10.65 -51.54
C SER A 39 -19.24 -9.78 -50.49
N THR A 40 -18.47 -9.14 -49.59
CA THR A 40 -19.00 -8.25 -48.55
C THR A 40 -19.25 -6.81 -49.03
N MET A 41 -18.98 -6.54 -50.31
CA MET A 41 -19.06 -5.21 -50.90
C MET A 41 -20.49 -4.89 -51.38
N ALA A 42 -20.95 -3.67 -51.11
CA ALA A 42 -22.16 -3.11 -51.71
C ALA A 42 -21.79 -1.84 -52.48
N MET A 43 -22.41 -1.65 -53.65
CA MET A 43 -22.13 -0.53 -54.54
C MET A 43 -23.41 0.26 -54.85
N GLY A 44 -23.33 1.59 -54.80
CA GLY A 44 -24.45 2.49 -55.09
C GLY A 44 -24.01 3.76 -55.81
N LYS A 45 -24.94 4.40 -56.53
CA LYS A 45 -24.71 5.73 -57.13
C LYS A 45 -24.85 6.86 -56.10
N ASP A 46 -25.58 6.60 -55.02
CA ASP A 46 -25.83 7.56 -53.95
C ASP A 46 -24.98 7.25 -52.70
N PRO A 47 -24.66 8.27 -51.90
CA PRO A 47 -23.87 8.12 -50.67
C PRO A 47 -24.61 7.40 -49.53
N ASN A 48 -25.90 7.08 -49.69
CA ASN A 48 -26.70 6.45 -48.65
C ASN A 48 -26.52 4.92 -48.67
N PRO A 49 -26.02 4.29 -47.60
CA PRO A 49 -25.78 2.85 -47.55
C PRO A 49 -27.07 2.01 -47.68
N ALA A 50 -28.25 2.57 -47.40
CA ALA A 50 -29.53 1.88 -47.55
C ALA A 50 -29.96 1.65 -49.01
N THR A 51 -29.41 2.44 -49.94
CA THR A 51 -29.66 2.33 -51.39
C THR A 51 -28.56 1.59 -52.15
N ALA A 52 -27.52 1.11 -51.44
CA ALA A 52 -26.43 0.35 -52.03
C ALA A 52 -26.87 -1.09 -52.30
N ALA A 53 -26.76 -1.54 -53.55
CA ALA A 53 -27.08 -2.92 -53.90
C ALA A 53 -25.90 -3.83 -53.57
N ALA A 54 -26.16 -4.96 -52.93
CA ALA A 54 -25.16 -5.96 -52.61
C ALA A 54 -24.57 -6.57 -53.88
N LEU A 55 -23.29 -6.95 -53.85
CA LEU A 55 -22.59 -7.48 -55.02
C LEU A 55 -23.28 -8.72 -55.61
N SER A 56 -23.93 -9.54 -54.78
CA SER A 56 -24.70 -10.72 -55.19
C SER A 56 -25.87 -10.41 -56.14
N GLN A 57 -26.37 -9.18 -56.18
CA GLN A 57 -27.46 -8.75 -57.07
C GLN A 57 -26.97 -8.04 -58.33
N LEU A 58 -25.70 -7.63 -58.37
CA LEU A 58 -25.12 -6.82 -59.44
C LEU A 58 -24.06 -7.57 -60.26
N ALA A 59 -23.56 -8.72 -59.78
CA ALA A 59 -22.41 -9.43 -60.35
C ALA A 59 -22.47 -9.63 -61.88
N ASP A 60 -23.67 -9.92 -62.43
CA ASP A 60 -23.87 -10.24 -63.85
C ASP A 60 -24.29 -9.02 -64.71
N LYS A 61 -24.52 -7.85 -64.11
CA LYS A 61 -24.89 -6.64 -64.86
C LYS A 61 -23.66 -6.01 -65.49
N THR A 62 -23.77 -5.57 -66.73
CA THR A 62 -22.72 -4.81 -67.42
C THR A 62 -22.78 -3.35 -67.02
N ILE A 63 -21.64 -2.67 -67.01
CA ILE A 63 -21.54 -1.27 -66.60
C ILE A 63 -22.35 -0.36 -67.56
N ASP A 64 -22.45 -0.73 -68.85
CA ASP A 64 -23.29 -0.05 -69.85
C ASP A 64 -24.79 -0.08 -69.50
N SER A 65 -25.30 -1.21 -69.00
CA SER A 65 -26.71 -1.36 -68.60
C SER A 65 -27.10 -0.50 -67.39
N ALA A 66 -26.11 -0.06 -66.61
CA ALA A 66 -26.30 0.81 -65.47
C ALA A 66 -26.23 2.31 -65.83
N GLY A 67 -25.98 2.67 -67.09
CA GLY A 67 -25.99 4.06 -67.57
C GLY A 67 -24.93 4.95 -66.90
N LEU A 68 -23.75 4.39 -66.58
CA LEU A 68 -22.63 5.10 -65.97
C LEU A 68 -21.77 5.76 -67.04
N LYS A 69 -21.42 7.04 -66.85
CA LYS A 69 -20.59 7.83 -67.76
C LYS A 69 -19.16 7.98 -67.23
N HIS A 70 -18.25 8.37 -68.12
CA HIS A 70 -16.87 8.70 -67.73
C HIS A 70 -16.86 9.81 -66.67
N GLY A 71 -16.27 9.52 -65.51
CA GLY A 71 -16.16 10.47 -64.39
C GLY A 71 -17.21 10.32 -63.29
N ASP A 72 -18.19 9.43 -63.45
CA ASP A 72 -19.22 9.17 -62.44
C ASP A 72 -18.63 8.59 -61.15
N ILE A 73 -19.27 8.92 -60.02
CA ILE A 73 -18.85 8.49 -58.68
C ILE A 73 -19.71 7.30 -58.25
N ILE A 74 -19.06 6.22 -57.84
CA ILE A 74 -19.68 5.05 -57.23
C ILE A 74 -19.25 4.98 -55.76
N TYR A 75 -20.23 4.86 -54.88
CA TYR A 75 -20.00 4.69 -53.44
C TYR A 75 -19.91 3.20 -53.11
N VAL A 76 -18.85 2.82 -52.41
CA VAL A 76 -18.58 1.43 -52.05
C VAL A 76 -18.48 1.29 -50.54
N THR A 77 -19.28 0.40 -49.98
CA THR A 77 -19.26 0.02 -48.56
C THR A 77 -18.89 -1.44 -48.42
N TYR A 78 -18.00 -1.75 -47.48
CA TYR A 78 -17.56 -3.12 -47.17
C TYR A 78 -17.28 -3.26 -45.68
N SER A 79 -17.35 -4.51 -45.19
CA SER A 79 -17.06 -4.88 -43.80
C SER A 79 -15.70 -5.59 -43.76
N LYS A 80 -14.71 -5.04 -43.07
CA LYS A 80 -13.47 -5.76 -42.78
C LYS A 80 -13.74 -6.77 -41.65
N PRO A 81 -13.21 -8.00 -41.70
CA PRO A 81 -13.10 -8.84 -40.51
C PRO A 81 -12.24 -8.08 -39.49
N GLU A 82 -12.75 -7.94 -38.26
CA GLU A 82 -12.04 -7.29 -37.16
C GLU A 82 -10.79 -8.11 -36.81
N GLU A 83 -9.61 -7.62 -37.18
CA GLU A 83 -8.44 -7.82 -36.32
C GLU A 83 -8.77 -7.12 -35.00
N GLU A 84 -8.61 -7.85 -33.89
CA GLU A 84 -8.86 -7.40 -32.52
C GLU A 84 -8.05 -6.14 -32.19
N GLN A 85 -8.56 -4.99 -32.63
CA GLN A 85 -8.19 -3.70 -32.11
C GLN A 85 -8.96 -3.52 -30.82
N VAL A 86 -8.27 -3.81 -29.71
CA VAL A 86 -8.56 -3.25 -28.40
C VAL A 86 -8.79 -1.75 -28.60
N LYS A 87 -10.07 -1.34 -28.64
CA LYS A 87 -10.44 0.07 -28.59
C LYS A 87 -9.90 0.61 -27.26
N PRO A 88 -8.99 1.59 -27.25
CA PRO A 88 -8.80 2.36 -26.04
C PRO A 88 -10.14 3.08 -25.81
N ASN A 89 -10.78 2.79 -24.68
CA ASN A 89 -11.91 3.56 -24.21
C ASN A 89 -11.44 5.00 -23.99
N SER A 90 -11.56 5.85 -25.02
CA SER A 90 -11.50 7.30 -24.90
C SER A 90 -12.81 7.81 -24.29
N ASN A 91 -13.00 7.46 -23.02
CA ASN A 91 -13.86 8.14 -22.06
C ASN A 91 -12.98 8.47 -20.84
N GLU A 92 -11.91 9.25 -21.04
CA GLU A 92 -10.99 9.66 -19.97
C GLU A 92 -11.55 10.77 -19.05
N ASN A 93 -12.82 11.15 -19.18
CA ASN A 93 -13.43 12.20 -18.35
C ASN A 93 -14.72 11.76 -17.63
N ALA A 94 -14.93 10.46 -17.43
CA ALA A 94 -15.90 10.01 -16.43
C ALA A 94 -15.17 9.88 -15.08
N PRO A 95 -15.63 10.53 -13.98
CA PRO A 95 -15.05 10.28 -12.67
C PRO A 95 -15.20 8.79 -12.37
N ILE A 96 -14.06 8.11 -12.21
CA ILE A 96 -14.04 6.69 -11.86
C ILE A 96 -14.84 6.56 -10.56
N SER A 97 -15.88 5.72 -10.55
CA SER A 97 -16.70 5.46 -9.36
C SER A 97 -15.91 4.60 -8.39
N VAL A 98 -15.00 5.23 -7.65
CA VAL A 98 -14.13 4.55 -6.68
C VAL A 98 -14.70 4.67 -5.26
N LYS A 99 -14.72 3.55 -4.52
CA LYS A 99 -15.09 3.52 -3.10
C LYS A 99 -13.92 4.03 -2.27
N GLN A 100 -14.08 5.20 -1.66
CA GLN A 100 -13.11 5.80 -0.74
C GLN A 100 -13.23 5.20 0.66
N ASP A 101 -12.22 5.46 1.50
CA ASP A 101 -12.30 5.16 2.92
C ASP A 101 -13.38 6.03 3.58
N ALA A 102 -14.07 5.46 4.57
CA ALA A 102 -15.15 6.16 5.28
C ALA A 102 -14.69 7.47 5.94
N VAL A 103 -13.42 7.53 6.38
CA VAL A 103 -12.82 8.74 6.97
C VAL A 103 -12.70 9.87 5.94
N ASP A 104 -12.37 9.57 4.69
CA ASP A 104 -12.25 10.58 3.64
C ASP A 104 -13.61 11.12 3.24
N ASP A 105 -14.59 10.23 3.04
CA ASP A 105 -15.98 10.63 2.74
C ASP A 105 -16.58 11.49 3.86
N PHE A 106 -16.16 11.27 5.11
CA PHE A 106 -16.55 12.09 6.26
C PHE A 106 -15.86 13.46 6.25
N LEU A 107 -14.53 13.50 6.09
CA LEU A 107 -13.73 14.74 6.11
C LEU A 107 -14.02 15.65 4.91
N GLU A 108 -14.33 15.09 3.74
CA GLU A 108 -14.73 15.87 2.56
C GLU A 108 -16.02 16.67 2.83
N LYS A 109 -16.97 16.13 3.60
CA LYS A 109 -18.24 16.79 3.94
C LYS A 109 -18.08 17.86 5.02
N GLN A 110 -17.02 17.80 5.83
CA GLN A 110 -16.82 18.77 6.89
C GLN A 110 -16.49 20.16 6.34
N ARG A 111 -16.83 21.21 7.09
CA ARG A 111 -16.49 22.59 6.69
C ARG A 111 -15.01 22.89 6.88
N GLY A 112 -14.42 22.43 7.99
CA GLY A 112 -12.99 22.55 8.28
C GLY A 112 -12.48 23.98 8.50
N LEU A 113 -13.36 24.97 8.62
CA LEU A 113 -12.97 26.35 8.92
C LEU A 113 -12.62 26.49 10.40
N ILE A 114 -11.64 27.35 10.67
CA ILE A 114 -11.14 27.61 12.01
C ILE A 114 -11.79 28.90 12.51
N ASP A 115 -12.67 28.79 13.50
CA ASP A 115 -13.38 29.94 14.04
C ASP A 115 -12.46 30.83 14.87
N ARG A 116 -12.44 32.14 14.54
CA ARG A 116 -11.71 33.15 15.30
C ARG A 116 -12.64 33.92 16.23
N LYS A 117 -12.13 34.22 17.42
CA LYS A 117 -12.80 35.16 18.34
C LYS A 117 -12.63 36.59 17.83
N LYS A 118 -13.58 37.46 18.16
CA LYS A 118 -13.50 38.89 17.85
C LYS A 118 -12.27 39.52 18.51
N ASP A 119 -11.39 40.10 17.70
CA ASP A 119 -10.24 40.87 18.21
C ASP A 119 -10.72 42.21 18.80
N PRO A 120 -10.52 42.47 20.11
CA PRO A 120 -10.98 43.69 20.75
C PRO A 120 -10.27 44.96 20.26
N LYS A 121 -9.10 44.86 19.63
CA LYS A 121 -8.30 45.99 19.16
C LYS A 121 -8.60 46.35 17.71
N PHE A 122 -8.80 45.35 16.85
CA PHE A 122 -8.93 45.57 15.41
C PHE A 122 -10.37 45.45 14.88
N CYS A 123 -11.27 44.74 15.56
CA CYS A 123 -12.65 44.56 15.09
C CYS A 123 -13.54 45.75 15.45
N ARG A 124 -13.88 46.59 14.47
CA ARG A 124 -14.73 47.80 14.64
C ARG A 124 -16.21 47.60 14.34
N HIS A 125 -16.72 46.37 14.42
CA HIS A 125 -18.10 46.03 14.10
C HIS A 125 -18.89 45.52 15.32
N GLY A 126 -20.23 45.49 15.23
CA GLY A 126 -21.11 44.94 16.26
C GLY A 126 -20.95 43.43 16.46
N ALA A 127 -21.65 42.86 17.46
CA ALA A 127 -21.53 41.44 17.84
C ALA A 127 -21.92 40.44 16.74
N ASN A 128 -22.85 40.81 15.86
CA ASN A 128 -23.38 39.94 14.79
C ASN A 128 -22.76 40.22 13.41
N ALA A 129 -21.74 41.07 13.36
CA ALA A 129 -21.03 41.40 12.13
C ALA A 129 -19.65 40.73 12.10
N MET A 130 -19.06 40.61 10.93
CA MET A 130 -17.77 39.97 10.71
C MET A 130 -16.86 40.90 9.87
N CYS A 131 -15.57 40.91 10.15
CA CYS A 131 -14.55 41.58 9.33
C CYS A 131 -13.35 40.64 9.10
N ASP A 132 -12.38 41.08 8.30
CA ASP A 132 -11.19 40.31 7.95
C ASP A 132 -10.37 39.81 9.16
N TYR A 133 -10.49 40.47 10.31
CA TYR A 133 -9.80 40.09 11.55
C TYR A 133 -10.53 39.02 12.37
N CYS A 134 -11.83 38.82 12.15
CA CYS A 134 -12.62 37.83 12.88
C CYS A 134 -13.30 36.80 11.98
N MET A 135 -13.10 36.87 10.66
CA MET A 135 -13.60 35.84 9.75
C MET A 135 -12.92 34.50 10.03
N PRO A 136 -13.63 33.37 9.94
CA PRO A 136 -13.01 32.06 10.08
C PRO A 136 -11.85 31.89 9.10
N LEU A 137 -10.76 31.28 9.56
CA LEU A 137 -9.60 31.00 8.72
C LEU A 137 -9.82 29.71 7.93
N GLU A 138 -9.19 29.66 6.76
CA GLU A 138 -9.09 28.44 5.97
C GLU A 138 -8.16 27.43 6.67
N PRO A 139 -8.40 26.11 6.52
CA PRO A 139 -7.61 25.08 7.20
C PRO A 139 -6.13 25.02 6.76
N TYR A 140 -5.80 25.65 5.63
CA TYR A 140 -4.43 25.72 5.07
C TYR A 140 -3.71 27.05 5.37
N ASP A 141 -4.23 27.87 6.30
CA ASP A 141 -3.60 29.14 6.67
C ASP A 141 -2.22 28.93 7.31
N ALA A 142 -1.18 29.54 6.72
CA ALA A 142 0.20 29.32 7.13
C ALA A 142 0.51 29.87 8.54
N ASN A 143 -0.11 30.99 8.93
CA ASN A 143 0.15 31.61 10.23
C ASN A 143 -0.44 30.75 11.36
N TYR A 144 -1.67 30.26 11.18
CA TYR A 144 -2.29 29.36 12.16
C TYR A 144 -1.48 28.07 12.37
N LEU A 145 -0.96 27.49 11.29
CA LEU A 145 -0.15 26.28 11.37
C LEU A 145 1.18 26.54 12.11
N GLU A 146 1.82 27.69 11.86
CA GLU A 146 3.06 28.08 12.54
C GLU A 146 2.83 28.37 14.03
N GLU A 147 1.76 29.10 14.39
CA GLU A 147 1.39 29.40 15.79
C GLU A 147 1.14 28.12 16.61
N ASN A 148 0.50 27.12 16.01
CA ASN A 148 0.22 25.83 16.65
C ASN A 148 1.34 24.80 16.47
N LYS A 149 2.50 25.18 15.92
CA LYS A 149 3.66 24.32 15.67
C LYS A 149 3.35 23.10 14.79
N ILE A 150 2.37 23.23 13.90
CA ILE A 150 1.99 22.22 12.93
C ILE A 150 2.92 22.34 11.71
N LYS A 151 3.82 21.36 11.55
CA LYS A 151 4.88 21.39 10.51
C LYS A 151 4.35 21.19 9.09
N HIS A 152 3.26 20.45 8.94
CA HIS A 152 2.65 20.08 7.65
C HIS A 152 1.14 20.20 7.77
N MET A 153 0.48 20.71 6.74
CA MET A 153 -0.99 20.71 6.69
C MET A 153 -1.52 19.29 6.42
N SER A 154 -2.77 19.03 6.79
CA SER A 154 -3.43 17.77 6.46
C SER A 154 -3.69 17.65 4.95
N PHE A 155 -3.80 16.42 4.45
CA PHE A 155 -4.13 16.15 3.06
C PHE A 155 -5.44 16.82 2.62
N HIS A 156 -6.48 16.80 3.46
CA HIS A 156 -7.77 17.42 3.16
C HIS A 156 -7.70 18.95 3.14
N ALA A 157 -6.84 19.58 3.95
CA ALA A 157 -6.57 21.02 3.85
C ALA A 157 -5.84 21.37 2.55
N TYR A 158 -4.87 20.55 2.14
CA TYR A 158 -4.16 20.70 0.86
C TYR A 158 -5.10 20.55 -0.34
N LEU A 159 -6.00 19.56 -0.32
CA LEU A 159 -7.01 19.39 -1.35
C LEU A 159 -7.91 20.64 -1.50
N ARG A 160 -8.28 21.29 -0.38
CA ARG A 160 -9.04 22.56 -0.41
C ARG A 160 -8.23 23.70 -0.99
N GLN A 161 -6.94 23.78 -0.65
CA GLN A 161 -6.04 24.78 -1.22
C GLN A 161 -5.95 24.65 -2.75
N LEU A 162 -5.81 23.42 -3.27
CA LEU A 162 -5.79 23.15 -4.71
C LEU A 162 -7.12 23.50 -5.38
N ASN A 163 -8.24 23.07 -4.80
CA ASN A 163 -9.58 23.36 -5.32
C ASN A 163 -9.87 24.87 -5.34
N ALA A 164 -9.47 25.60 -4.29
CA ALA A 164 -9.60 27.06 -4.24
C ALA A 164 -8.74 27.75 -5.31
N ALA A 165 -7.51 27.28 -5.51
CA ALA A 165 -6.61 27.79 -6.54
C ALA A 165 -7.09 27.50 -7.97
N GLN A 166 -7.80 26.39 -8.19
CA GLN A 166 -8.42 26.07 -9.48
C GLN A 166 -9.66 26.95 -9.74
N ARG A 167 -10.52 27.14 -8.73
CA ARG A 167 -11.71 28.01 -8.82
C ARG A 167 -11.35 29.46 -9.11
N SER A 168 -10.25 29.97 -8.53
CA SER A 168 -9.80 31.35 -8.79
C SER A 168 -9.25 31.54 -10.20
N LYS A 169 -8.67 30.49 -10.81
CA LYS A 169 -8.15 30.54 -12.20
C LYS A 169 -9.23 30.36 -13.26
N ASN A 170 -10.27 29.56 -12.98
CA ASN A 170 -11.28 29.15 -13.96
C ASN A 170 -12.69 29.67 -13.60
N SER A 171 -12.85 30.98 -13.40
CA SER A 171 -14.14 31.61 -13.05
C SER A 171 -15.26 31.44 -14.09
N ALA A 172 -14.96 30.86 -15.27
CA ALA A 172 -15.88 30.75 -16.41
C ALA A 172 -16.26 29.30 -16.81
N ALA A 173 -15.75 28.26 -16.13
CA ALA A 173 -15.98 26.86 -16.53
C ALA A 173 -16.57 26.03 -15.38
N SER A 174 -17.87 26.17 -15.15
CA SER A 174 -18.64 25.39 -14.17
C SER A 174 -18.97 23.96 -14.62
N SER A 175 -18.40 23.45 -15.72
CA SER A 175 -18.79 22.15 -16.30
C SER A 175 -17.67 21.11 -16.42
N ASN A 176 -16.40 21.46 -16.22
CA ASN A 176 -15.30 20.48 -16.27
C ASN A 176 -14.69 20.33 -14.88
N ASN A 177 -15.28 19.45 -14.07
CA ASN A 177 -14.77 19.06 -12.76
C ASN A 177 -13.54 18.17 -12.94
N VAL A 178 -12.43 18.74 -13.43
CA VAL A 178 -11.16 18.02 -13.56
C VAL A 178 -10.64 17.74 -12.16
N PRO A 179 -10.32 16.48 -11.81
CA PRO A 179 -9.77 16.13 -10.51
C PRO A 179 -8.52 16.98 -10.19
N PRO A 180 -8.42 17.58 -8.98
CA PRO A 180 -7.32 18.49 -8.63
C PRO A 180 -5.98 17.80 -8.41
N LEU A 181 -5.98 16.49 -8.16
CA LEU A 181 -4.78 15.73 -7.84
C LEU A 181 -4.22 15.04 -9.09
N GLU A 182 -2.92 15.23 -9.29
CA GLU A 182 -2.13 14.53 -10.30
C GLU A 182 -0.96 13.82 -9.62
N GLU A 183 -0.85 12.51 -9.82
CA GLU A 183 0.30 11.75 -9.33
C GLU A 183 1.56 12.10 -10.13
N GLN A 184 2.68 12.26 -9.42
CA GLN A 184 3.96 12.55 -10.05
C GLN A 184 4.47 11.31 -10.80
N GLN A 185 4.74 11.46 -12.10
CA GLN A 185 5.31 10.40 -12.93
C GLN A 185 6.59 10.90 -13.58
N PHE A 186 7.71 10.24 -13.26
CA PHE A 186 9.03 10.56 -13.81
C PHE A 186 9.53 9.55 -14.85
N LYS A 187 8.68 8.60 -15.26
CA LYS A 187 8.96 7.68 -16.37
C LYS A 187 8.74 8.39 -17.71
N VAL A 188 9.47 7.95 -18.72
CA VAL A 188 9.21 8.34 -20.11
C VAL A 188 7.81 7.86 -20.49
N LYS A 189 7.00 8.74 -21.08
CA LYS A 189 5.63 8.39 -21.49
C LYS A 189 5.66 7.44 -22.68
N VAL A 190 5.08 6.25 -22.51
CA VAL A 190 4.95 5.21 -23.54
C VAL A 190 3.49 4.74 -23.56
N PRO A 191 2.77 4.78 -24.71
CA PRO A 191 3.21 5.26 -26.03
C PRO A 191 3.32 6.79 -26.13
N CYS A 192 4.23 7.28 -26.97
CA CYS A 192 4.36 8.72 -27.23
C CYS A 192 3.50 9.14 -28.44
N THR A 193 2.81 10.28 -28.33
CA THR A 193 2.04 10.90 -29.42
C THR A 193 2.91 11.62 -30.47
N GLY A 194 4.23 11.60 -30.30
CA GLY A 194 5.20 12.35 -31.09
C GLY A 194 5.65 11.72 -32.41
N GLY A 195 5.07 10.58 -32.82
CA GLY A 195 5.38 9.93 -34.10
C GLY A 195 6.81 9.41 -34.25
N HIS A 196 7.57 9.28 -33.16
CA HIS A 196 8.87 8.63 -33.12
C HIS A 196 8.76 7.18 -32.62
N ALA A 197 9.80 6.38 -32.84
CA ALA A 197 9.86 5.02 -32.29
C ALA A 197 9.73 5.05 -30.76
N PRO A 198 9.03 4.09 -30.13
CA PRO A 198 8.92 4.02 -28.68
C PRO A 198 10.29 4.03 -27.97
N TRP A 199 10.32 4.51 -26.73
CA TRP A 199 11.50 4.32 -25.87
C TRP A 199 11.84 2.82 -25.80
N PRO A 200 13.11 2.42 -26.00
CA PRO A 200 14.35 3.23 -25.92
C PRO A 200 14.91 3.80 -27.23
N GLU A 201 14.29 3.55 -28.38
CA GLU A 201 14.83 3.89 -29.71
C GLU A 201 14.60 5.36 -30.10
N GLY A 202 13.61 6.03 -29.49
CA GLY A 202 13.32 7.43 -29.74
C GLY A 202 12.76 8.14 -28.50
N ILE A 203 13.19 9.39 -28.31
CA ILE A 203 12.67 10.28 -27.27
C ILE A 203 12.44 11.67 -27.87
N CYS A 204 11.36 12.34 -27.44
CA CYS A 204 11.09 13.72 -27.79
C CYS A 204 10.76 14.54 -26.54
N THR A 205 10.66 15.85 -26.70
CA THR A 205 10.36 16.78 -25.61
C THR A 205 9.00 16.56 -24.95
N LYS A 206 8.06 15.88 -25.63
CA LYS A 206 6.72 15.59 -25.09
C LYS A 206 6.67 14.33 -24.22
N CYS A 207 7.53 13.34 -24.48
CA CYS A 207 7.59 12.12 -23.67
C CYS A 207 8.70 12.14 -22.62
N GLN A 208 9.74 12.96 -22.81
CA GLN A 208 10.80 13.08 -21.82
C GLN A 208 10.25 13.70 -20.53
N PRO A 209 10.55 13.13 -19.35
CA PRO A 209 10.19 13.74 -18.09
C PRO A 209 10.96 15.06 -17.90
N SER A 210 10.29 16.04 -17.30
CA SER A 210 10.90 17.35 -17.01
C SER A 210 11.94 17.23 -15.89
N ALA A 211 12.82 18.24 -15.78
CA ALA A 211 13.77 18.32 -14.69
C ALA A 211 13.06 18.31 -13.33
N ILE A 212 13.52 17.43 -12.44
CA ILE A 212 12.90 17.21 -11.12
C ILE A 212 13.46 18.25 -10.16
N THR A 213 12.57 18.92 -9.42
CA THR A 213 12.97 19.85 -8.35
C THR A 213 12.40 19.39 -7.02
N LEU A 214 13.24 18.79 -6.20
CA LEU A 214 12.91 18.34 -4.85
C LEU A 214 12.64 19.54 -3.95
N GLN A 215 11.47 19.53 -3.34
CA GLN A 215 11.03 20.49 -2.34
C GLN A 215 10.41 19.71 -1.20
N ARG A 216 10.55 20.20 0.03
CA ARG A 216 9.93 19.56 1.18
C ARG A 216 8.41 19.61 1.02
N GLN A 217 7.76 18.46 1.12
CA GLN A 217 6.32 18.36 0.99
C GLN A 217 5.61 19.17 2.08
N THR A 218 4.62 19.97 1.69
CA THR A 218 3.90 20.89 2.58
C THR A 218 2.73 20.25 3.31
N TYR A 219 2.29 19.08 2.86
CA TYR A 219 1.20 18.30 3.45
C TYR A 219 1.64 16.88 3.78
N ARG A 220 0.80 16.18 4.55
CA ARG A 220 0.95 14.76 4.87
C ARG A 220 -0.37 14.02 4.75
N MET A 221 -0.30 12.72 4.45
CA MET A 221 -1.50 11.89 4.28
C MET A 221 -2.09 11.46 5.62
N VAL A 222 -1.22 11.22 6.61
CA VAL A 222 -1.60 10.93 8.00
C VAL A 222 -0.88 11.90 8.92
N ASP A 223 -1.60 12.50 9.85
CA ASP A 223 -1.10 13.54 10.75
C ASP A 223 -0.55 13.00 12.06
N HIS A 224 -1.18 11.94 12.56
CA HIS A 224 -0.90 11.37 13.86
C HIS A 224 -0.98 9.84 13.83
N ILE A 225 -0.12 9.17 14.57
CA ILE A 225 -0.27 7.74 14.87
C ILE A 225 -0.56 7.57 16.36
N GLU A 226 -1.66 6.91 16.67
CA GLU A 226 -2.12 6.67 18.02
C GLU A 226 -2.03 5.17 18.30
N PHE A 227 -1.19 4.77 19.24
CA PHE A 227 -1.15 3.37 19.70
C PHE A 227 -2.23 3.16 20.74
N SER A 228 -3.13 2.21 20.53
CA SER A 228 -4.30 2.03 21.40
C SER A 228 -3.93 1.66 22.84
N SER A 229 -2.79 0.98 23.03
CA SER A 229 -2.21 0.65 24.34
C SER A 229 -0.67 0.67 24.30
N ALA A 230 -0.06 1.12 25.40
CA ALA A 230 1.40 1.04 25.59
C ALA A 230 1.91 -0.41 25.61
N SER A 231 1.06 -1.36 26.04
CA SER A 231 1.40 -2.78 26.08
C SER A 231 1.70 -3.39 24.71
N LEU A 232 1.22 -2.78 23.61
CA LEU A 232 1.53 -3.21 22.25
C LEU A 232 3.02 -3.04 21.94
N ILE A 233 3.55 -1.86 22.24
CA ILE A 233 4.97 -1.54 22.02
C ILE A 233 5.84 -2.36 22.97
N GLU A 234 5.43 -2.52 24.24
CA GLU A 234 6.17 -3.35 25.20
C GLU A 234 6.26 -4.82 24.74
N SER A 235 5.15 -5.39 24.26
CA SER A 235 5.12 -6.77 23.73
C SER A 235 6.03 -6.94 22.52
N PHE A 236 6.09 -5.94 21.63
CA PHE A 236 7.01 -5.92 20.50
C PHE A 236 8.48 -5.83 20.95
N LEU A 237 8.78 -4.93 21.90
CA LEU A 237 10.13 -4.74 22.45
C LEU A 237 10.66 -5.94 23.26
N ASN A 238 9.78 -6.76 23.83
CA ASN A 238 10.18 -7.94 24.59
C ASN A 238 11.02 -8.93 23.77
N PHE A 239 10.84 -8.97 22.45
CA PHE A 239 11.70 -9.75 21.57
C PHE A 239 13.14 -9.23 21.62
N TRP A 240 13.34 -7.94 21.35
CA TRP A 240 14.66 -7.31 21.40
C TRP A 240 15.30 -7.44 22.80
N ARG A 241 14.54 -7.27 23.88
CA ARG A 241 15.07 -7.43 25.25
C ARG A 241 15.58 -8.83 25.55
N SER A 242 14.99 -9.84 24.90
CA SER A 242 15.35 -11.25 25.13
C SER A 242 16.44 -11.76 24.20
N THR A 243 16.56 -11.19 22.99
CA THR A 243 17.51 -11.66 21.96
C THR A 243 18.68 -10.71 21.69
N GLY A 244 18.48 -9.41 21.91
CA GLY A 244 19.38 -8.33 21.47
C GLY A 244 19.31 -8.02 19.96
N SER A 245 18.52 -8.77 19.18
CA SER A 245 18.36 -8.55 17.74
C SER A 245 17.23 -7.59 17.44
N GLN A 246 17.33 -6.86 16.32
CA GLN A 246 16.28 -5.96 15.86
C GLN A 246 15.03 -6.74 15.42
N ARG A 247 13.88 -6.04 15.35
CA ARG A 247 12.61 -6.66 14.97
C ARG A 247 11.79 -5.75 14.07
N PHE A 248 11.00 -6.35 13.19
CA PHE A 248 10.06 -5.72 12.26
C PHE A 248 8.62 -6.22 12.51
N GLY A 249 7.64 -5.33 12.34
CA GLY A 249 6.23 -5.66 12.42
C GLY A 249 5.36 -4.77 11.54
N TYR A 250 4.23 -5.30 11.08
CA TYR A 250 3.18 -4.55 10.41
C TYR A 250 2.14 -4.05 11.41
N LEU A 251 1.73 -2.80 11.25
CA LEU A 251 0.75 -2.15 12.11
C LEU A 251 -0.64 -2.36 11.51
N TYR A 252 -1.52 -2.99 12.28
CA TYR A 252 -2.93 -3.18 11.94
C TYR A 252 -3.80 -2.26 12.79
N GLY A 253 -4.74 -1.59 12.14
CA GLY A 253 -5.46 -0.49 12.76
C GLY A 253 -6.59 0.05 11.91
N ARG A 254 -7.01 1.28 12.22
CA ARG A 254 -8.01 2.01 11.43
C ARG A 254 -7.65 3.49 11.35
N TYR A 255 -8.19 4.17 10.35
CA TYR A 255 -8.03 5.61 10.19
C TYR A 255 -9.24 6.35 10.79
N GLU A 256 -8.98 7.33 11.65
CA GLU A 256 -9.99 8.16 12.29
C GLU A 256 -9.70 9.66 12.11
N PRO A 257 -10.70 10.54 12.19
CA PRO A 257 -10.48 11.98 12.20
C PRO A 257 -9.63 12.41 13.40
N TYR A 258 -8.66 13.30 13.16
CA TYR A 258 -7.84 13.91 14.20
C TYR A 258 -8.20 15.39 14.37
N LEU A 259 -8.59 15.77 15.59
CA LEU A 259 -9.20 17.09 15.85
C LEU A 259 -8.17 18.19 16.13
N ASP A 260 -6.95 17.85 16.58
CA ASP A 260 -5.93 18.86 16.91
C ASP A 260 -5.33 19.51 15.65
N VAL A 261 -5.48 18.86 14.49
CA VAL A 261 -5.06 19.40 13.19
C VAL A 261 -6.31 19.62 12.34
N PRO A 262 -6.47 20.79 11.68
CA PRO A 262 -7.62 21.05 10.81
C PRO A 262 -7.78 19.97 9.74
N LEU A 263 -8.92 19.26 9.76
CA LEU A 263 -9.21 18.13 8.85
C LEU A 263 -8.13 17.04 8.87
N GLY A 264 -7.52 16.81 10.04
CA GLY A 264 -6.46 15.84 10.20
C GLY A 264 -6.95 14.39 10.18
N ILE A 265 -6.04 13.47 9.88
CA ILE A 265 -6.27 12.02 9.97
C ILE A 265 -5.29 11.42 10.96
N LYS A 266 -5.78 10.59 11.88
CA LYS A 266 -4.94 9.73 12.72
C LYS A 266 -5.06 8.27 12.31
N ALA A 267 -3.96 7.54 12.38
CA ALA A 267 -3.94 6.08 12.29
C ALA A 267 -3.95 5.51 13.72
N VAL A 268 -5.03 4.84 14.10
CA VAL A 268 -5.15 4.15 15.39
C VAL A 268 -4.68 2.72 15.22
N VAL A 269 -3.56 2.37 15.86
CA VAL A 269 -2.96 1.03 15.83
C VAL A 269 -3.57 0.19 16.94
N GLU A 270 -4.13 -0.97 16.57
CA GLU A 270 -4.77 -1.91 17.49
C GLU A 270 -3.95 -3.19 17.69
N ALA A 271 -3.14 -3.59 16.70
CA ALA A 271 -2.28 -4.75 16.77
C ALA A 271 -1.00 -4.58 15.94
N ILE A 272 0.04 -5.32 16.30
CA ILE A 272 1.31 -5.39 15.57
C ILE A 272 1.53 -6.84 15.17
N TYR A 273 1.56 -7.14 13.88
CA TYR A 273 1.81 -8.48 13.37
C TYR A 273 3.27 -8.62 12.94
N GLU A 274 3.95 -9.69 13.33
CA GLU A 274 5.36 -9.92 13.02
C GLU A 274 5.51 -10.92 11.85
N PRO A 275 5.85 -10.48 10.63
CA PRO A 275 6.01 -11.40 9.51
C PRO A 275 7.28 -12.27 9.65
N PRO A 276 7.42 -13.35 8.83
CA PRO A 276 8.64 -14.14 8.78
C PRO A 276 9.86 -13.29 8.40
N GLN A 277 10.86 -13.29 9.29
CA GLN A 277 12.03 -12.42 9.19
C GLN A 277 13.29 -13.09 9.78
N GLU A 278 14.44 -12.72 9.23
CA GLU A 278 15.77 -13.03 9.75
C GLU A 278 16.32 -11.79 10.46
N ASP A 279 16.42 -11.86 11.78
CA ASP A 279 16.79 -10.74 12.64
C ASP A 279 18.29 -10.74 12.97
N HIS A 280 18.93 -9.59 12.80
CA HIS A 280 20.32 -9.36 13.17
C HIS A 280 20.43 -8.18 14.15
N PHE A 281 21.62 -7.97 14.72
CA PHE A 281 21.89 -6.86 15.65
C PHE A 281 21.86 -5.49 14.95
N ASP A 282 22.23 -5.45 13.66
CA ASP A 282 22.42 -4.24 12.86
C ASP A 282 21.49 -4.15 11.64
N GLY A 283 20.55 -5.07 11.50
CA GLY A 283 19.63 -5.10 10.37
C GLY A 283 18.59 -6.20 10.47
N ILE A 284 17.64 -6.17 9.54
CA ILE A 284 16.55 -7.12 9.44
C ILE A 284 16.41 -7.52 7.98
N LYS A 285 16.23 -8.81 7.72
CA LYS A 285 15.98 -9.31 6.37
C LYS A 285 14.61 -9.99 6.35
N LEU A 286 13.71 -9.41 5.57
CA LEU A 286 12.36 -9.95 5.39
C LEU A 286 12.36 -11.05 4.32
N THR A 287 11.64 -12.13 4.58
CA THR A 287 11.40 -13.18 3.60
C THR A 287 10.19 -12.80 2.76
N LEU A 288 10.42 -12.24 1.57
CA LEU A 288 9.38 -11.86 0.60
C LEU A 288 9.43 -12.82 -0.60
N PRO A 289 8.27 -13.27 -1.14
CA PRO A 289 6.90 -12.89 -0.78
C PRO A 289 6.42 -13.55 0.52
N TRP A 290 5.58 -12.83 1.27
CA TRP A 290 4.96 -13.33 2.48
C TRP A 290 3.65 -14.05 2.12
N GLU A 291 3.66 -15.38 2.11
CA GLU A 291 2.51 -16.18 1.64
C GLU A 291 1.25 -15.99 2.50
N GLU A 292 1.41 -15.78 3.81
CA GLU A 292 0.28 -15.63 4.74
C GLU A 292 -0.29 -14.21 4.80
N GLU A 293 0.31 -13.25 4.09
CA GLU A 293 -0.11 -11.84 4.07
C GLU A 293 -1.61 -11.70 3.74
N ALA A 294 -2.07 -12.43 2.73
CA ALA A 294 -3.47 -12.39 2.30
C ALA A 294 -4.43 -12.90 3.39
N LYS A 295 -4.03 -13.95 4.13
CA LYS A 295 -4.85 -14.53 5.20
C LYS A 295 -4.94 -13.60 6.40
N VAL A 296 -3.83 -12.97 6.79
CA VAL A 296 -3.80 -12.00 7.88
C VAL A 296 -4.57 -10.74 7.53
N ASN A 297 -4.44 -10.25 6.29
CA ASN A 297 -5.23 -9.12 5.80
C ASN A 297 -6.73 -9.42 5.80
N GLN A 298 -7.14 -10.64 5.44
CA GLN A 298 -8.53 -11.08 5.53
C GLN A 298 -9.02 -11.11 6.98
N ALA A 299 -8.18 -11.58 7.91
CA ALA A 299 -8.52 -11.60 9.33
C ALA A 299 -8.63 -10.20 9.93
N ALA A 300 -7.74 -9.29 9.53
CA ALA A 300 -7.81 -7.88 9.87
C ALA A 300 -9.10 -7.24 9.33
N GLU A 301 -9.44 -7.46 8.05
CA GLU A 301 -10.65 -6.93 7.43
C GLU A 301 -11.92 -7.44 8.12
N ALA A 302 -11.94 -8.71 8.54
CA ALA A 302 -13.02 -9.29 9.33
C ALA A 302 -13.22 -8.58 10.69
N CYS A 303 -12.14 -8.08 11.29
CA CYS A 303 -12.15 -7.27 12.51
C CYS A 303 -12.39 -5.76 12.25
N GLY A 304 -12.57 -5.34 10.99
CA GLY A 304 -12.67 -3.93 10.62
C GLY A 304 -11.35 -3.16 10.70
N LEU A 305 -10.22 -3.88 10.62
CA LEU A 305 -8.87 -3.35 10.61
C LEU A 305 -8.28 -3.40 9.21
N VAL A 306 -7.34 -2.50 8.96
CA VAL A 306 -6.52 -2.45 7.76
C VAL A 306 -5.06 -2.32 8.16
N GLN A 307 -4.17 -2.69 7.25
CA GLN A 307 -2.74 -2.45 7.44
C GLN A 307 -2.46 -0.95 7.31
N VAL A 308 -2.16 -0.30 8.43
CA VAL A 308 -1.97 1.16 8.50
C VAL A 308 -0.51 1.57 8.36
N GLY A 309 0.42 0.65 8.59
CA GLY A 309 1.84 0.98 8.54
C GLY A 309 2.77 -0.17 8.90
N MET A 310 4.00 0.19 9.19
CA MET A 310 5.03 -0.72 9.69
C MET A 310 5.83 -0.09 10.82
N VAL A 311 6.46 -0.94 11.62
CA VAL A 311 7.36 -0.58 12.70
C VAL A 311 8.61 -1.44 12.67
N PHE A 312 9.77 -0.84 12.95
CA PHE A 312 11.00 -1.58 13.20
C PHE A 312 11.83 -0.97 14.32
N SER A 313 12.64 -1.79 14.97
CA SER A 313 13.56 -1.34 16.01
C SER A 313 14.95 -1.03 15.44
N ASP A 314 15.60 -0.02 16.02
CA ASP A 314 17.02 0.27 15.90
C ASP A 314 17.55 0.64 17.28
N LEU A 315 17.60 -0.35 18.15
CA LEU A 315 17.97 -0.22 19.55
C LEU A 315 19.33 -0.87 19.81
N ILE A 316 20.18 -0.15 20.53
CA ILE A 316 21.43 -0.68 21.09
C ILE A 316 21.46 -0.29 22.55
N ASP A 317 21.66 -1.29 23.40
CA ASP A 317 21.89 -1.09 24.83
C ASP A 317 23.18 -0.30 25.04
N ASP A 318 23.15 0.68 25.94
CA ASP A 318 24.32 1.52 26.20
C ASP A 318 25.40 0.85 27.07
N GLY A 319 25.15 -0.39 27.52
CA GLY A 319 26.07 -1.17 28.34
C GLY A 319 26.17 -0.71 29.78
N THR A 320 25.35 0.25 30.23
CA THR A 320 25.36 0.76 31.60
C THR A 320 24.53 -0.10 32.56
N GLY A 321 23.70 -1.00 32.03
CA GLY A 321 22.86 -1.93 32.80
C GLY A 321 21.63 -1.30 33.47
N SER A 322 21.35 -0.02 33.19
CA SER A 322 20.15 0.70 33.61
C SER A 322 18.93 0.45 32.68
N GLY A 323 19.16 -0.19 31.52
CA GLY A 323 18.17 -0.34 30.45
C GLY A 323 18.07 0.87 29.51
N SER A 324 19.01 1.82 29.56
CA SER A 324 19.09 2.92 28.60
C SER A 324 19.70 2.51 27.27
N VAL A 325 19.31 3.23 26.22
CA VAL A 325 19.67 2.92 24.84
C VAL A 325 20.44 4.06 24.17
N VAL A 326 21.28 3.72 23.20
CA VAL A 326 22.11 4.70 22.49
C VAL A 326 21.29 5.55 21.52
N ALA A 327 21.44 6.87 21.63
CA ALA A 327 20.81 7.87 20.77
C ALA A 327 21.44 7.93 19.36
N LYS A 328 21.17 6.94 18.50
CA LYS A 328 21.73 6.88 17.13
C LYS A 328 21.13 7.93 16.18
N ARG A 329 19.84 8.24 16.35
CA ARG A 329 19.02 8.99 15.39
C ARG A 329 18.72 10.39 15.88
N HIS A 330 19.54 11.35 15.47
CA HIS A 330 19.47 12.75 15.88
C HIS A 330 19.90 13.69 14.75
N VAL A 331 19.80 15.01 14.97
CA VAL A 331 20.09 16.07 13.99
C VAL A 331 21.47 15.94 13.34
N ASN A 332 22.49 15.50 14.10
CA ASN A 332 23.87 15.36 13.59
C ASN A 332 24.15 14.00 12.89
N SER A 333 23.14 13.13 12.72
CA SER A 333 23.29 11.81 12.10
C SER A 333 22.28 11.63 10.96
N TYR A 334 21.17 10.96 11.22
CA TYR A 334 20.06 10.75 10.31
C TYR A 334 18.81 10.36 11.11
N PHE A 335 17.63 10.59 10.53
CA PHE A 335 16.35 10.17 11.10
C PHE A 335 15.88 8.85 10.49
N LEU A 336 15.82 8.79 9.16
CA LEU A 336 15.67 7.57 8.37
C LEU A 336 16.86 7.43 7.43
N SER A 337 17.35 6.20 7.27
CA SER A 337 18.42 5.90 6.33
C SER A 337 17.90 5.91 4.89
N SER A 338 18.77 6.11 3.90
CA SER A 338 18.37 6.05 2.49
C SER A 338 17.80 4.68 2.08
N LEU A 339 18.25 3.59 2.70
CA LEU A 339 17.68 2.26 2.52
C LEU A 339 16.25 2.18 3.08
N GLU A 340 16.04 2.64 4.32
CA GLU A 340 14.71 2.68 4.95
C GLU A 340 13.75 3.59 4.20
N CYS A 341 14.23 4.71 3.64
CA CYS A 341 13.41 5.61 2.82
C CYS A 341 12.91 4.92 1.55
N LEU A 342 13.76 4.15 0.87
CA LEU A 342 13.34 3.40 -0.32
C LEU A 342 12.42 2.23 0.03
N PHE A 343 12.69 1.55 1.14
CA PHE A 343 11.78 0.53 1.64
C PHE A 343 10.40 1.11 1.99
N ALA A 344 10.35 2.28 2.65
CA ALA A 344 9.09 2.98 2.93
C ALA A 344 8.37 3.43 1.65
N ALA A 345 9.09 3.87 0.62
CA ALA A 345 8.51 4.24 -0.67
C ALA A 345 7.85 3.04 -1.36
N GLU A 346 8.53 1.89 -1.40
CA GLU A 346 7.99 0.65 -1.95
C GLU A 346 6.76 0.19 -1.16
N MET A 347 6.79 0.27 0.17
CA MET A 347 5.64 -0.09 1.02
C MET A 347 4.44 0.83 0.82
N GLN A 348 4.65 2.14 0.69
CA GLN A 348 3.60 3.10 0.34
C GLN A 348 3.03 2.85 -1.06
N ARG A 349 3.87 2.49 -2.04
CA ARG A 349 3.45 2.15 -3.40
C ARG A 349 2.55 0.91 -3.43
N ARG A 350 2.82 -0.09 -2.59
CA ARG A 350 1.98 -1.29 -2.43
C ARG A 350 0.62 -0.99 -1.79
N HIS A 351 0.53 0.08 -1.01
CA HIS A 351 -0.67 0.48 -0.28
C HIS A 351 -1.19 1.86 -0.74
N PRO A 352 -1.60 2.01 -2.02
CA PRO A 352 -2.03 3.31 -2.53
C PRO A 352 -3.34 3.74 -1.88
N ASN A 353 -3.44 5.03 -1.57
CA ASN A 353 -4.69 5.61 -1.08
C ASN A 353 -5.67 5.82 -2.23
N VAL A 354 -6.91 5.43 -2.00
CA VAL A 354 -7.98 5.39 -2.99
C VAL A 354 -8.80 6.68 -2.91
N THR A 355 -8.90 7.45 -3.99
CA THR A 355 -9.57 8.78 -3.97
C THR A 355 -10.32 9.11 -5.25
N LYS A 356 -11.47 9.77 -5.11
CA LYS A 356 -12.25 10.30 -6.25
C LYS A 356 -11.65 11.59 -6.84
N GLN A 357 -10.71 12.20 -6.12
CA GLN A 357 -10.13 13.52 -6.43
C GLN A 357 -8.87 13.43 -7.32
N SER A 358 -8.53 12.23 -7.82
CA SER A 358 -7.42 11.96 -8.72
C SER A 358 -7.91 11.37 -10.04
N VAL A 359 -7.23 11.68 -11.14
CA VAL A 359 -7.52 11.13 -12.48
C VAL A 359 -7.34 9.61 -12.51
N THR A 360 -6.36 9.08 -11.78
CA THR A 360 -6.08 7.64 -11.72
C THR A 360 -6.97 6.90 -10.71
N GLY A 361 -7.79 7.63 -9.94
CA GLY A 361 -8.56 7.07 -8.81
C GLY A 361 -7.72 6.75 -7.57
N LYS A 362 -6.42 7.03 -7.60
CA LYS A 362 -5.46 6.81 -6.52
C LYS A 362 -4.59 8.05 -6.36
N PHE A 363 -4.12 8.29 -5.14
CA PHE A 363 -3.18 9.36 -4.86
C PHE A 363 -2.40 9.09 -3.58
N SER A 364 -1.07 9.02 -3.69
CA SER A 364 -0.18 8.82 -2.54
C SER A 364 -0.57 7.57 -1.71
N SER A 365 -0.19 7.54 -0.44
CA SER A 365 -0.48 6.45 0.49
C SER A 365 -0.67 6.97 1.92
N LYS A 366 -1.62 6.37 2.64
CA LYS A 366 -1.78 6.60 4.09
C LYS A 366 -0.83 5.74 4.94
N PHE A 367 -0.07 4.85 4.33
CA PHE A 367 0.82 3.94 5.05
C PHE A 367 1.92 4.71 5.79
N VAL A 368 2.07 4.44 7.10
CA VAL A 368 3.03 5.10 7.98
C VAL A 368 4.22 4.21 8.33
N THR A 369 5.38 4.81 8.56
CA THR A 369 6.61 4.12 8.97
C THR A 369 7.02 4.57 10.37
N CYS A 370 7.04 3.65 11.31
CA CYS A 370 7.50 3.89 12.67
C CYS A 370 8.87 3.29 12.92
N VAL A 371 9.71 4.02 13.64
CA VAL A 371 11.04 3.55 14.07
C VAL A 371 11.13 3.69 15.56
N ILE A 372 11.47 2.59 16.24
CA ILE A 372 11.72 2.58 17.67
C ILE A 372 13.22 2.68 17.90
N SER A 373 13.69 3.76 18.51
CA SER A 373 15.11 3.99 18.76
C SER A 373 15.32 4.84 20.01
N GLY A 374 16.57 5.04 20.42
CA GLY A 374 16.90 5.90 21.55
C GLY A 374 16.69 7.38 21.26
N ASP A 375 16.07 8.10 22.20
CA ASP A 375 16.08 9.56 22.23
C ASP A 375 17.41 10.11 22.75
N THR A 376 17.56 11.44 22.81
CA THR A 376 18.78 12.08 23.33
C THR A 376 18.98 11.92 24.83
N GLU A 377 17.96 11.47 25.56
CA GLU A 377 17.98 11.22 27.01
C GLU A 377 18.29 9.74 27.34
N GLY A 378 18.36 8.87 26.32
CA GLY A 378 18.60 7.45 26.45
C GLY A 378 17.34 6.61 26.69
N ASN A 379 16.16 7.20 26.56
CA ASN A 379 14.88 6.50 26.63
C ASN A 379 14.52 5.89 25.27
N ILE A 380 13.71 4.83 25.30
CA ILE A 380 13.14 4.25 24.10
C ILE A 380 11.97 5.13 23.64
N ASP A 381 12.10 5.70 22.44
CA ASP A 381 11.08 6.55 21.82
C ASP A 381 10.67 5.99 20.46
N VAL A 382 9.42 6.23 20.09
CA VAL A 382 8.89 5.90 18.77
C VAL A 382 8.93 7.17 17.93
N LYS A 383 9.40 7.08 16.69
CA LYS A 383 9.34 8.20 15.73
C LYS A 383 8.61 7.75 14.48
N ALA A 384 7.63 8.53 14.05
CA ALA A 384 6.78 8.21 12.91
C ALA A 384 7.04 9.13 11.72
N TYR A 385 7.08 8.54 10.53
CA TYR A 385 7.40 9.20 9.27
C TYR A 385 6.52 8.69 8.14
N GLN A 386 6.36 9.53 7.13
CA GLN A 386 5.93 9.15 5.79
C GLN A 386 6.99 9.64 4.81
N VAL A 387 7.08 8.98 3.66
CA VAL A 387 7.92 9.50 2.57
C VAL A 387 7.06 10.33 1.61
N SER A 388 7.71 11.29 0.96
CA SER A 388 7.06 12.20 0.02
C SER A 388 6.64 11.48 -1.26
N ASP A 389 5.61 12.01 -1.93
CA ASP A 389 5.13 11.49 -3.21
C ASP A 389 6.23 11.53 -4.28
N THR A 390 7.12 12.51 -4.18
CA THR A 390 8.30 12.62 -5.03
C THR A 390 9.26 11.45 -4.85
N LEU A 391 9.46 10.95 -3.62
CA LEU A 391 10.31 9.78 -3.43
C LEU A 391 9.69 8.52 -4.05
N THR A 392 8.40 8.30 -3.82
CA THR A 392 7.67 7.16 -4.40
C THR A 392 7.72 7.18 -5.93
N ALA A 393 7.61 8.37 -6.54
CA ALA A 393 7.75 8.55 -7.97
C ALA A 393 9.20 8.33 -8.47
N LEU A 394 10.22 8.77 -7.72
CA LEU A 394 11.64 8.55 -8.03
C LEU A 394 12.03 7.07 -7.96
N GLU A 395 11.52 6.36 -6.95
CA GLU A 395 11.73 4.94 -6.73
C GLU A 395 11.03 4.12 -7.82
N THR A 396 9.77 4.43 -8.12
CA THR A 396 9.03 3.82 -9.23
C THR A 396 9.73 3.99 -10.57
N ALA A 397 10.34 5.16 -10.82
CA ALA A 397 11.12 5.46 -12.03
C ALA A 397 12.57 4.93 -11.99
N GLU A 398 12.96 4.24 -10.92
CA GLU A 398 14.30 3.71 -10.66
C GLU A 398 15.43 4.76 -10.76
N ILE A 399 15.16 6.03 -10.45
CA ILE A 399 16.10 7.15 -10.60
C ILE A 399 17.12 7.20 -9.45
N VAL A 400 16.78 6.66 -8.28
CA VAL A 400 17.57 6.78 -7.05
C VAL A 400 17.98 5.41 -6.50
N GLU A 401 19.04 5.39 -5.70
CA GLU A 401 19.49 4.21 -4.95
C GLU A 401 20.09 4.59 -3.59
N PRO A 402 20.11 3.65 -2.62
CA PRO A 402 20.71 3.90 -1.32
C PRO A 402 22.20 4.23 -1.45
N SER A 403 22.69 5.12 -0.60
CA SER A 403 24.12 5.45 -0.51
C SER A 403 24.77 4.71 0.67
N ARG A 404 26.11 4.63 0.65
CA ARG A 404 26.89 4.14 1.80
C ARG A 404 26.72 5.01 3.05
N LYS A 405 26.47 6.31 2.85
CA LYS A 405 26.13 7.23 3.94
C LYS A 405 24.61 7.23 4.11
N PRO A 406 24.08 6.88 5.30
CA PRO A 406 22.64 6.72 5.50
C PRO A 406 21.84 8.03 5.31
N SER A 407 22.46 9.19 5.57
CA SER A 407 21.82 10.51 5.49
C SER A 407 21.65 11.07 4.07
N VAL A 408 22.20 10.39 3.04
CA VAL A 408 22.13 10.86 1.65
C VAL A 408 21.64 9.77 0.71
N MET A 409 20.93 10.18 -0.34
CA MET A 409 20.48 9.33 -1.44
C MET A 409 21.37 9.54 -2.66
N ARG A 410 21.66 8.49 -3.42
CA ARG A 410 22.41 8.59 -4.69
C ARG A 410 21.45 8.65 -5.87
N VAL A 411 21.72 9.53 -6.82
CA VAL A 411 21.03 9.56 -8.12
C VAL A 411 21.77 8.64 -9.08
N LYS A 412 21.06 7.69 -9.70
CA LYS A 412 21.65 6.77 -10.67
C LYS A 412 22.10 7.52 -11.93
N ASP A 413 23.11 6.98 -12.59
CA ASP A 413 23.55 7.47 -13.89
C ASP A 413 22.57 7.06 -14.98
N SER A 414 22.46 7.90 -16.01
CA SER A 414 21.69 7.58 -17.21
C SER A 414 22.44 6.52 -18.01
N ILE A 415 21.77 5.41 -18.34
CA ILE A 415 22.32 4.34 -19.17
C ILE A 415 21.64 4.45 -20.54
N PRO A 416 22.40 4.64 -21.64
CA PRO A 416 21.83 4.67 -22.98
C PRO A 416 20.97 3.45 -23.27
N HIS A 417 19.80 3.65 -23.89
CA HIS A 417 18.84 2.60 -24.26
C HIS A 417 18.23 1.79 -23.09
N GLU A 418 18.49 2.14 -21.83
CA GLU A 418 17.95 1.40 -20.68
C GLU A 418 17.25 2.36 -19.70
N ARG A 419 17.96 3.37 -19.19
CA ARG A 419 17.46 4.25 -18.13
C ARG A 419 17.68 5.71 -18.46
N TYR A 420 16.56 6.44 -18.63
CA TYR A 420 16.58 7.89 -18.71
C TYR A 420 16.49 8.51 -17.31
N VAL A 421 17.54 9.19 -16.88
CA VAL A 421 17.53 9.98 -15.63
C VAL A 421 17.52 11.47 -15.97
N PRO A 422 16.43 12.21 -15.67
CA PRO A 422 16.37 13.65 -15.86
C PRO A 422 17.35 14.38 -14.92
N GLU A 423 17.55 15.67 -15.16
CA GLU A 423 18.26 16.50 -14.18
C GLU A 423 17.45 16.62 -12.89
N VAL A 424 18.09 16.30 -11.77
CA VAL A 424 17.49 16.38 -10.44
C VAL A 424 18.14 17.52 -9.67
N PHE A 425 17.33 18.42 -9.15
CA PHE A 425 17.73 19.55 -8.33
C PHE A 425 17.00 19.51 -7.00
N TYR A 426 17.54 20.13 -5.95
CA TYR A 426 16.84 20.37 -4.70
C TYR A 426 16.92 21.83 -4.31
N LYS A 427 15.89 22.31 -3.61
CA LYS A 427 15.83 23.70 -3.12
C LYS A 427 15.97 23.74 -1.60
N PHE A 428 16.83 24.63 -1.12
CA PHE A 428 17.02 24.86 0.31
C PHE A 428 17.08 26.36 0.64
N LYS A 429 16.72 26.71 1.86
CA LYS A 429 16.90 28.07 2.38
C LYS A 429 18.28 28.16 3.00
N ASN A 430 19.09 29.11 2.53
CA ASN A 430 20.39 29.38 3.15
C ASN A 430 20.23 30.22 4.44
N GLU A 431 21.34 30.55 5.08
CA GLU A 431 21.41 31.36 6.31
C GLU A 431 20.73 32.74 6.19
N TYR A 432 20.55 33.25 4.97
CA TYR A 432 19.90 34.51 4.66
C TYR A 432 18.41 34.35 4.29
N ASN A 433 17.82 33.17 4.53
CA ASN A 433 16.45 32.81 4.13
C ASN A 433 16.17 32.88 2.62
N VAL A 434 17.22 32.89 1.78
CA VAL A 434 17.09 32.88 0.32
C VAL A 434 17.02 31.43 -0.17
N VAL A 435 16.05 31.15 -1.05
CA VAL A 435 15.87 29.82 -1.65
C VAL A 435 16.89 29.63 -2.78
N VAL A 436 17.87 28.75 -2.55
CA VAL A 436 18.89 28.37 -3.53
C VAL A 436 18.52 27.04 -4.16
N LYS A 437 18.77 26.90 -5.47
CA LYS A 437 18.60 25.65 -6.24
C LYS A 437 19.96 25.02 -6.49
N GLN A 438 20.17 23.79 -6.07
CA GLN A 438 21.43 23.05 -6.25
C GLN A 438 21.19 21.73 -6.98
N SER A 439 22.20 21.26 -7.74
CA SER A 439 22.17 19.94 -8.38
C SER A 439 22.19 18.83 -7.34
N ALA A 440 21.31 17.84 -7.50
CA ALA A 440 21.22 16.66 -6.63
C ALA A 440 22.19 15.55 -7.03
N LYS A 441 22.90 15.68 -8.16
CA LYS A 441 23.93 14.72 -8.59
C LYS A 441 25.27 15.06 -7.93
N PRO A 442 26.03 14.07 -7.41
CA PRO A 442 25.72 12.63 -7.41
C PRO A 442 24.81 12.20 -6.25
N THR A 443 24.75 12.98 -5.17
CA THR A 443 23.99 12.66 -3.96
C THR A 443 23.29 13.88 -3.37
N PHE A 444 22.16 13.66 -2.72
CA PHE A 444 21.41 14.71 -2.00
C PHE A 444 20.89 14.22 -0.64
N PRO A 445 20.59 15.12 0.33
CA PRO A 445 20.12 14.72 1.66
C PRO A 445 18.72 14.07 1.63
N VAL A 446 18.52 13.02 2.44
CA VAL A 446 17.23 12.31 2.51
C VAL A 446 16.11 13.12 3.18
N GLU A 447 16.45 14.12 3.99
CA GLU A 447 15.48 14.93 4.76
C GLU A 447 14.44 15.64 3.89
N TYR A 448 14.78 15.97 2.63
CA TYR A 448 13.83 16.59 1.69
C TYR A 448 12.70 15.65 1.27
N LEU A 449 12.91 14.34 1.45
CA LEU A 449 11.99 13.28 1.06
C LEU A 449 11.11 12.83 2.23
N LEU A 450 11.37 13.32 3.44
CA LEU A 450 10.71 12.89 4.67
C LEU A 450 9.61 13.86 5.08
N VAL A 451 8.55 13.28 5.62
CA VAL A 451 7.42 13.98 6.19
C VAL A 451 7.21 13.44 7.60
N ASN A 452 7.20 14.33 8.58
CA ASN A 452 7.12 13.91 9.98
C ASN A 452 5.65 13.71 10.39
N VAL A 453 5.39 12.59 11.06
CA VAL A 453 4.08 12.25 11.64
C VAL A 453 4.20 12.34 13.15
N THR A 454 3.19 12.91 13.81
CA THR A 454 3.16 12.94 15.28
C THR A 454 2.74 11.57 15.81
N ASN A 455 3.11 11.23 17.04
CA ASN A 455 2.66 9.99 17.67
C ASN A 455 2.21 10.22 19.10
N GLY A 456 1.49 9.25 19.66
CA GLY A 456 1.03 9.31 21.03
C GLY A 456 0.20 8.11 21.44
N PHE A 457 -0.28 8.20 22.68
CA PHE A 457 -1.23 7.27 23.29
C PHE A 457 -2.51 8.04 23.63
N PRO A 458 -3.68 7.40 23.54
CA PRO A 458 -4.93 8.02 23.94
C PRO A 458 -4.93 8.28 25.46
N HIS A 459 -5.49 9.42 25.88
CA HIS A 459 -5.63 9.75 27.30
C HIS A 459 -6.46 8.71 28.08
N ASN A 460 -7.51 8.19 27.44
CA ASN A 460 -8.35 7.11 27.98
C ASN A 460 -8.27 5.92 27.00
N PRO A 461 -7.35 4.96 27.23
CA PRO A 461 -7.17 3.84 26.31
C PRO A 461 -8.42 2.96 26.32
N SER A 462 -8.98 2.76 25.13
CA SER A 462 -10.08 1.82 24.92
C SER A 462 -9.75 0.94 23.71
N PRO A 463 -8.69 0.11 23.80
CA PRO A 463 -8.22 -0.70 22.68
C PRO A 463 -9.31 -1.70 22.26
N LEU A 464 -9.27 -2.10 20.99
CA LEU A 464 -10.19 -3.09 20.45
C LEU A 464 -9.95 -4.45 21.11
N PHE A 465 -8.68 -4.85 21.24
CA PHE A 465 -8.25 -6.10 21.85
C PHE A 465 -7.78 -5.87 23.29
N ASN A 466 -8.39 -6.59 24.24
CA ASN A 466 -7.94 -6.61 25.63
C ASN A 466 -7.76 -8.06 26.12
N PRO A 467 -6.69 -8.75 25.70
CA PRO A 467 -6.49 -10.13 26.08
C PRO A 467 -6.21 -10.25 27.58
N SER A 468 -6.95 -11.14 28.26
CA SER A 468 -6.67 -11.51 29.66
C SER A 468 -5.55 -12.55 29.79
N SER A 469 -5.23 -13.24 28.69
CA SER A 469 -4.22 -14.30 28.61
C SER A 469 -3.28 -14.03 27.45
N THR A 470 -1.97 -14.13 27.69
CA THR A 470 -0.96 -13.89 26.67
C THR A 470 -0.85 -15.09 25.74
N PHE A 471 -1.35 -14.97 24.51
CA PHE A 471 -1.04 -15.93 23.45
C PHE A 471 0.34 -15.62 22.86
N PRO A 472 1.13 -16.64 22.47
CA PRO A 472 2.41 -16.40 21.81
C PRO A 472 2.24 -15.66 20.48
N ILE A 473 3.04 -14.60 20.29
CA ILE A 473 3.13 -13.86 19.03
C ILE A 473 3.80 -14.74 17.96
N GLU A 474 3.34 -14.63 16.73
CA GLU A 474 3.81 -15.38 15.56
C GLU A 474 5.30 -15.16 15.25
N ASN A 475 5.89 -16.10 14.50
CA ASN A 475 7.22 -15.96 13.91
C ASN A 475 8.36 -15.62 14.88
N ARG A 476 8.23 -15.98 16.17
CA ARG A 476 9.28 -15.85 17.20
C ARG A 476 10.00 -17.18 17.44
N GLY A 477 10.35 -17.86 16.35
CA GLY A 477 11.08 -19.13 16.36
C GLY A 477 12.35 -19.04 17.20
N GLY A 478 12.49 -19.93 18.18
CA GLY A 478 13.60 -19.93 19.15
C GLY A 478 13.24 -19.41 20.55
N LEU A 479 12.20 -18.58 20.70
CA LEU A 479 11.67 -18.21 22.03
C LEU A 479 10.35 -18.92 22.32
N VAL A 480 9.36 -18.74 21.45
CA VAL A 480 8.01 -19.27 21.66
C VAL A 480 7.41 -19.70 20.33
N HIS A 481 6.73 -20.84 20.34
CA HIS A 481 6.05 -21.40 19.16
C HIS A 481 4.54 -21.32 19.33
N GLN A 482 3.85 -20.97 18.24
CA GLN A 482 2.39 -21.06 18.16
C GLN A 482 2.00 -22.50 17.83
N ASP A 483 1.45 -23.18 18.84
CA ASP A 483 0.98 -24.56 18.71
C ASP A 483 -0.48 -24.65 19.14
N ILE A 484 -1.18 -25.67 18.65
CA ILE A 484 -2.54 -26.02 19.11
C ILE A 484 -2.57 -26.21 20.62
N ALA A 485 -1.49 -26.72 21.24
CA ALA A 485 -1.38 -26.84 22.69
C ALA A 485 -1.40 -25.48 23.42
N SER A 486 -0.82 -24.43 22.84
CA SER A 486 -0.86 -23.07 23.39
C SER A 486 -2.26 -22.47 23.27
N LEU A 487 -2.95 -22.73 22.15
CA LEU A 487 -4.36 -22.36 21.98
C LEU A 487 -5.25 -23.07 23.01
N ILE A 488 -5.05 -24.36 23.23
CA ILE A 488 -5.77 -25.15 24.23
C ILE A 488 -5.57 -24.58 25.64
N LYS A 489 -4.34 -24.23 26.02
CA LYS A 489 -4.05 -23.60 27.32
C LYS A 489 -4.77 -22.26 27.47
N CYS A 490 -4.80 -21.46 26.42
CA CYS A 490 -5.51 -20.18 26.39
C CYS A 490 -7.02 -20.38 26.61
N LEU A 491 -7.62 -21.31 25.86
CA LEU A 491 -9.07 -21.58 25.92
C LEU A 491 -9.50 -22.26 27.22
N ASN A 492 -8.72 -23.20 27.74
CA ASN A 492 -9.03 -23.87 29.02
C ASN A 492 -8.81 -22.99 30.26
N GLY A 493 -8.02 -21.92 30.12
CA GLY A 493 -7.89 -20.91 31.17
C GLY A 493 -9.19 -20.16 31.43
N ALA A 494 -10.07 -20.09 30.43
CA ALA A 494 -11.37 -19.44 30.51
C ALA A 494 -12.46 -20.39 31.03
N LYS A 495 -12.90 -20.17 32.28
CA LYS A 495 -13.97 -20.97 32.90
C LYS A 495 -15.37 -20.40 32.64
N GLU A 496 -15.46 -19.09 32.45
CA GLU A 496 -16.71 -18.38 32.17
C GLU A 496 -16.78 -17.88 30.72
N PRO A 497 -17.98 -17.72 30.14
CA PRO A 497 -18.14 -17.21 28.77
C PRO A 497 -17.50 -15.83 28.56
N THR A 498 -17.52 -14.97 29.58
CA THR A 498 -16.89 -13.66 29.53
C THR A 498 -15.37 -13.73 29.48
N ASP A 499 -14.78 -14.73 30.13
CA ASP A 499 -13.33 -14.94 30.12
C ASP A 499 -12.90 -15.57 28.80
N LEU A 500 -13.76 -16.41 28.20
CA LEU A 500 -13.53 -16.97 26.87
C LEU A 500 -13.49 -15.87 25.82
N LYS A 501 -14.38 -14.87 25.94
CA LYS A 501 -14.37 -13.70 25.06
C LYS A 501 -13.04 -12.96 25.15
N LYS A 502 -12.57 -12.68 26.36
CA LYS A 502 -11.29 -12.00 26.59
C LYS A 502 -10.08 -12.82 26.14
N ALA A 503 -10.15 -14.15 26.20
CA ALA A 503 -9.09 -15.01 25.69
C ALA A 503 -9.04 -15.04 24.15
N LEU A 504 -10.20 -14.94 23.49
CA LEU A 504 -10.32 -14.88 22.02
C LEU A 504 -10.12 -13.46 21.46
N ASP A 505 -10.27 -12.43 22.29
CA ASP A 505 -10.07 -11.01 21.96
C ASP A 505 -8.57 -10.65 21.86
N ASP A 506 -7.83 -11.47 21.12
CA ASP A 506 -6.41 -11.33 20.80
C ASP A 506 -6.23 -11.49 19.28
N PHE A 507 -5.63 -10.49 18.64
CA PHE A 507 -5.38 -10.50 17.20
C PHE A 507 -4.52 -11.70 16.76
N HIS A 508 -3.53 -12.09 17.58
CA HIS A 508 -2.62 -13.19 17.26
C HIS A 508 -3.36 -14.54 17.30
N VAL A 509 -4.32 -14.69 18.22
CA VAL A 509 -5.20 -15.88 18.29
C VAL A 509 -6.10 -15.95 17.06
N LEU A 510 -6.71 -14.83 16.66
CA LEU A 510 -7.58 -14.78 15.48
C LEU A 510 -6.81 -15.13 14.21
N CYS A 511 -5.59 -14.61 14.05
CA CYS A 511 -4.71 -14.94 12.92
C CYS A 511 -4.32 -16.43 12.92
N PHE A 512 -4.03 -17.01 14.09
CA PHE A 512 -3.72 -18.43 14.21
C PHE A 512 -4.94 -19.32 13.90
N ILE A 513 -6.15 -18.93 14.32
CA ILE A 513 -7.37 -19.67 13.97
C ILE A 513 -7.62 -19.61 12.46
N GLN A 514 -7.37 -18.46 11.83
CA GLN A 514 -7.49 -18.31 10.37
C GLN A 514 -6.47 -19.18 9.62
N SER A 515 -5.26 -19.36 10.14
CA SER A 515 -4.25 -20.20 9.48
C SER A 515 -4.57 -21.69 9.49
N LEU A 516 -5.46 -22.15 10.39
CA LEU A 516 -5.95 -23.53 10.44
C LEU A 516 -6.96 -23.86 9.33
N ASP A 517 -7.46 -22.87 8.58
CA ASP A 517 -8.43 -23.02 7.47
C ASP A 517 -9.70 -23.83 7.86
N ILE A 518 -10.14 -23.75 9.12
CA ILE A 518 -11.33 -24.46 9.62
C ILE A 518 -12.64 -23.71 9.30
N PHE A 519 -12.58 -22.39 9.22
CA PHE A 519 -13.74 -21.53 9.00
C PHE A 519 -13.88 -21.15 7.52
N THR A 520 -15.12 -21.01 7.05
CA THR A 520 -15.37 -20.31 5.78
C THR A 520 -15.22 -18.79 5.97
N ALA A 521 -14.94 -18.05 4.90
CA ALA A 521 -14.70 -16.61 4.97
C ALA A 521 -15.85 -15.82 5.64
N ASP A 522 -17.10 -16.18 5.35
CA ASP A 522 -18.28 -15.51 5.91
C ASP A 522 -18.51 -15.88 7.38
N GLU A 523 -18.29 -17.14 7.76
CA GLU A 523 -18.37 -17.58 9.16
C GLU A 523 -17.26 -16.95 10.00
N PHE A 524 -16.04 -16.85 9.45
CA PHE A 524 -14.93 -16.21 10.15
C PHE A 524 -15.20 -14.72 10.37
N LYS A 525 -15.82 -14.04 9.41
CA LYS A 525 -16.24 -12.65 9.57
C LYS A 525 -17.27 -12.48 10.69
N GLN A 526 -18.27 -13.37 10.77
CA GLN A 526 -19.23 -13.36 11.87
C GLN A 526 -18.54 -13.65 13.21
N PHE A 527 -17.60 -14.59 13.24
CA PHE A 527 -16.81 -14.92 14.42
C PHE A 527 -16.03 -13.70 14.94
N CYS A 528 -15.25 -13.03 14.08
CA CYS A 528 -14.51 -11.81 14.45
C CYS A 528 -15.44 -10.70 14.93
N GLN A 529 -16.60 -10.50 14.30
CA GLN A 529 -17.57 -9.50 14.73
C GLN A 529 -18.14 -9.79 16.12
N ILE A 530 -18.40 -11.06 16.46
CA ILE A 530 -18.90 -11.44 17.79
C ILE A 530 -17.81 -11.22 18.86
N VAL A 531 -16.55 -11.56 18.55
CA VAL A 531 -15.42 -11.41 19.48
C VAL A 531 -15.12 -9.93 19.75
N THR A 532 -15.00 -9.13 18.69
CA THR A 532 -14.60 -7.71 18.76
C THR A 532 -15.73 -6.77 19.24
N SER A 533 -17.00 -7.18 19.15
CA SER A 533 -18.12 -6.38 19.60
C SER A 533 -18.18 -6.33 21.13
N ARG A 534 -18.11 -5.14 21.74
CA ARG A 534 -18.17 -4.97 23.21
C ARG A 534 -19.42 -5.60 23.84
N GLU A 535 -20.57 -5.52 23.18
CA GLU A 535 -21.88 -6.03 23.65
C GLU A 535 -22.27 -7.40 23.05
N GLY A 536 -21.41 -8.01 22.22
CA GLY A 536 -21.73 -9.30 21.59
C GLY A 536 -21.88 -10.45 22.59
N ASP A 537 -22.97 -11.20 22.49
CA ASP A 537 -23.19 -12.44 23.22
C ASP A 537 -22.35 -13.56 22.61
N ILE A 538 -21.32 -13.99 23.34
CA ILE A 538 -20.40 -15.04 22.91
C ILE A 538 -21.09 -16.39 22.69
N SER A 539 -22.28 -16.59 23.28
CA SER A 539 -23.06 -17.81 23.12
C SER A 539 -23.44 -18.06 21.66
N GLN A 540 -23.52 -17.00 20.84
CA GLN A 540 -23.79 -17.11 19.40
C GLN A 540 -22.68 -17.81 18.62
N ILE A 541 -21.44 -17.85 19.14
CA ILE A 541 -20.33 -18.56 18.51
C ILE A 541 -20.62 -20.07 18.43
N ASN A 542 -21.37 -20.64 19.37
CA ASN A 542 -21.73 -22.06 19.36
C ASN A 542 -22.65 -22.45 18.18
N ASN A 543 -23.31 -21.48 17.54
CA ASN A 543 -24.13 -21.71 16.35
C ASN A 543 -23.28 -21.85 15.09
N LEU A 544 -22.00 -21.49 15.14
CA LEU A 544 -21.09 -21.58 13.98
C LEU A 544 -20.54 -22.99 13.86
N ASN A 545 -20.66 -23.58 12.67
CA ASN A 545 -20.16 -24.94 12.41
C ASN A 545 -18.63 -25.01 12.53
N GLY A 546 -17.92 -23.98 12.02
CA GLY A 546 -16.47 -23.88 12.13
C GLY A 546 -15.97 -23.89 13.59
N TRP A 547 -16.71 -23.27 14.50
CA TRP A 547 -16.36 -23.28 15.92
C TRP A 547 -16.52 -24.67 16.55
N ASN A 548 -17.60 -25.37 16.22
CA ASN A 548 -17.82 -26.74 16.69
C ASN A 548 -16.72 -27.69 16.16
N THR A 549 -16.30 -27.52 14.91
CA THR A 549 -15.16 -28.25 14.33
C THR A 549 -13.85 -27.94 15.06
N LEU A 550 -13.55 -26.67 15.34
CA LEU A 550 -12.38 -26.28 16.11
C LEU A 550 -12.38 -26.91 17.51
N GLN A 551 -13.53 -26.89 18.20
CA GLN A 551 -13.67 -27.55 19.50
C GLN A 551 -13.46 -29.07 19.43
N MET A 552 -13.89 -29.73 18.34
CA MET A 552 -13.63 -31.16 18.13
C MET A 552 -12.13 -31.42 17.95
N VAL A 553 -11.44 -30.63 17.10
CA VAL A 553 -9.99 -30.75 16.89
C VAL A 553 -9.23 -30.56 18.21
N ILE A 554 -9.61 -29.56 19.01
CA ILE A 554 -9.06 -29.31 20.34
C ILE A 554 -9.26 -30.52 21.26
N LYS A 555 -10.48 -31.07 21.34
CA LYS A 555 -10.79 -32.23 22.19
C LYS A 555 -10.00 -33.47 21.77
N GLU A 556 -9.81 -33.68 20.48
CA GLU A 556 -9.00 -34.79 19.96
C GLU A 556 -7.51 -34.62 20.29
N THR A 557 -6.98 -33.40 20.19
CA THR A 557 -5.57 -33.13 20.57
C THR A 557 -5.36 -33.28 22.07
N GLU A 558 -6.31 -32.84 22.90
CA GLU A 558 -6.30 -33.10 24.35
C GLU A 558 -6.39 -34.60 24.69
N GLY A 559 -7.27 -35.31 23.99
CA GLY A 559 -7.45 -36.76 24.12
C GLY A 559 -6.16 -37.51 23.79
N ASN A 560 -5.49 -37.14 22.70
CA ASN A 560 -4.20 -37.70 22.30
C ASN A 560 -3.06 -37.29 23.24
N ALA A 561 -3.03 -36.05 23.75
CA ALA A 561 -2.05 -35.62 24.75
C ALA A 561 -2.20 -36.40 26.07
N ARG A 562 -3.44 -36.63 26.52
CA ARG A 562 -3.75 -37.46 27.70
C ARG A 562 -3.52 -38.95 27.45
N ALA A 563 -3.73 -39.44 26.23
CA ALA A 563 -3.43 -40.82 25.85
C ALA A 563 -1.92 -41.07 25.83
N ASN A 564 -1.14 -40.14 25.28
CA ASN A 564 0.33 -40.17 25.31
C ASN A 564 0.89 -39.99 26.73
N SER A 565 0.24 -39.21 27.60
CA SER A 565 0.64 -39.14 29.01
C SER A 565 0.29 -40.41 29.79
N LYS A 566 -0.77 -41.14 29.38
CA LYS A 566 -1.17 -42.42 29.98
C LYS A 566 -0.36 -43.62 29.45
N THR A 567 0.11 -43.60 28.21
CA THR A 567 1.08 -44.59 27.71
C THR A 567 2.47 -44.36 28.30
N ALA A 568 2.85 -43.12 28.63
CA ALA A 568 4.04 -42.82 29.43
C ALA A 568 3.89 -43.22 30.92
N ALA A 569 2.67 -43.33 31.44
CA ALA A 569 2.39 -43.82 32.79
C ALA A 569 2.18 -45.35 32.86
N GLY A 570 2.19 -46.04 31.70
CA GLY A 570 2.03 -47.49 31.58
C GLY A 570 3.33 -48.26 31.38
N SER A 571 4.44 -47.58 31.07
CA SER A 571 5.77 -48.15 31.24
C SER A 571 6.26 -47.83 32.64
N SER A 572 6.40 -48.87 33.47
CA SER A 572 7.21 -48.80 34.69
C SER A 572 8.50 -48.03 34.40
N SER A 573 8.59 -46.83 34.98
CA SER A 573 9.84 -46.10 35.12
C SER A 573 10.78 -46.97 35.95
N ALA A 574 11.53 -47.86 35.29
CA ALA A 574 12.87 -48.12 35.78
C ALA A 574 13.56 -46.76 35.77
N LEU A 575 13.93 -46.27 36.96
CA LEU A 575 14.83 -45.13 37.07
C LEU A 575 15.94 -45.33 36.04
N ALA A 576 16.14 -44.36 35.14
CA ALA A 576 17.38 -44.29 34.39
C ALA A 576 18.51 -44.39 35.43
N PRO A 577 19.36 -45.43 35.35
CA PRO A 577 20.31 -45.68 36.41
C PRO A 577 21.27 -44.48 36.47
N ALA A 578 21.42 -43.90 37.67
CA ALA A 578 22.16 -42.66 37.86
C ALA A 578 23.65 -42.90 37.57
N ASN A 579 24.25 -42.07 36.72
CA ASN A 579 25.68 -42.16 36.38
C ASN A 579 26.55 -42.13 37.66
N VAL A 580 27.54 -43.01 37.74
CA VAL A 580 28.38 -43.21 38.93
C VAL A 580 29.70 -42.47 38.73
N SER A 581 29.96 -41.47 39.58
CA SER A 581 31.24 -40.78 39.60
C SER A 581 32.31 -41.64 40.28
N CYS A 582 33.43 -41.86 39.61
CA CYS A 582 34.58 -42.56 40.17
C CYS A 582 35.19 -41.77 41.33
N ARG A 583 35.39 -42.40 42.48
CA ARG A 583 36.01 -41.75 43.66
C ARG A 583 37.50 -41.44 43.50
N HIS A 584 38.18 -42.12 42.56
CA HIS A 584 39.63 -41.97 42.39
C HIS A 584 40.01 -40.90 41.36
N CYS A 585 39.27 -40.81 40.25
CA CYS A 585 39.58 -39.88 39.16
C CYS A 585 38.45 -38.92 38.80
N THR A 586 37.33 -38.94 39.54
CA THR A 586 36.14 -38.06 39.35
C THR A 586 35.43 -38.20 38.01
N PHE A 587 35.82 -39.14 37.16
CA PHE A 587 35.16 -39.42 35.89
C PHE A 587 33.76 -40.00 36.11
N THR A 588 32.78 -39.52 35.34
CA THR A 588 31.38 -39.94 35.46
C THR A 588 31.12 -41.11 34.52
N ASN A 589 30.93 -42.31 35.08
CA ASN A 589 30.72 -43.53 34.33
C ASN A 589 29.22 -43.78 34.14
N ALA A 590 28.86 -44.44 33.03
CA ALA A 590 27.50 -44.90 32.81
C ALA A 590 27.07 -45.88 33.91
N ALA A 591 25.80 -45.85 34.27
CA ALA A 591 25.33 -46.62 35.40
C ALA A 591 25.25 -48.13 35.08
N GLY A 592 25.89 -48.94 35.93
CA GLY A 592 26.08 -50.38 35.75
C GLY A 592 27.53 -50.80 35.44
N ALA A 593 28.47 -49.86 35.29
CA ALA A 593 29.88 -50.18 35.16
C ALA A 593 30.48 -50.65 36.50
N GLU A 594 31.14 -51.82 36.51
CA GLU A 594 31.85 -52.32 37.71
C GLU A 594 33.22 -51.65 37.89
N ASN A 595 33.89 -51.28 36.79
CA ASN A 595 35.19 -50.62 36.77
C ASN A 595 35.09 -49.28 36.03
N CYS A 596 35.89 -48.30 36.44
CA CYS A 596 35.96 -46.99 35.81
C CYS A 596 36.60 -47.09 34.43
N GLU A 597 35.98 -46.50 33.40
CA GLU A 597 36.49 -46.53 32.01
C GLU A 597 37.85 -45.84 31.86
N MET A 598 38.08 -44.77 32.62
CA MET A 598 39.32 -43.99 32.52
C MET A 598 40.51 -44.54 33.31
N CYS A 599 40.29 -45.17 34.47
CA CYS A 599 41.40 -45.64 35.32
C CYS A 599 41.40 -47.15 35.58
N GLY A 600 40.39 -47.89 35.11
CA GLY A 600 40.30 -49.35 35.24
C GLY A 600 40.07 -49.87 36.67
N LEU A 601 39.89 -48.98 37.66
CA LEU A 601 39.67 -49.35 39.06
C LEU A 601 38.19 -49.59 39.36
N PRO A 602 37.86 -50.50 40.29
CA PRO A 602 36.48 -50.82 40.65
C PRO A 602 35.74 -49.60 41.22
N LEU A 603 34.50 -49.40 40.77
CA LEU A 603 33.62 -48.32 41.19
C LEU A 603 32.92 -48.62 42.52
N SER A 604 32.84 -49.91 42.89
CA SER A 604 32.40 -50.39 44.19
C SER A 604 33.59 -50.92 44.99
N GLY A 605 34.13 -50.06 45.86
CA GLY A 605 35.21 -50.34 46.81
C GLY A 605 35.09 -49.44 48.04
#